data_AF-A0AA91Z6M5-F1
#
_entry.id   AF-A0AA91Z6M5-F1
#
_cell.length_a   1.000
_cell.length_b   1.000
_cell.length_c   1.000
_cell.angle_alpha   90.00
_cell.angle_beta   90.00
_cell.angle_gamma   90.00
#
_symmetry.space_group_name_H-M   'P 1'
#
loop_
_entity.id
_entity.type
_entity.pdbx_description
1 polymer ?
#
loop_
_entity_poly.entity_id
_entity_poly.type
_entity_poly.pdbx_seq_one_letter_code
_entity_poly.pdbx_strand_id
1 'polypeptide(L)'
;MEKRRWPRKAAEFNAVLSLSLNDNFRCIIRDFSQAGMLVSLDDLVLARLKRSTGSSQARPASICLELPDRSIAMDVEVVRFTDQGAGLRLVVPSQENYTALQQATQGNRASSAALPRKLLAGQQQLSPERRENLAKSTNLAFKLFLEDHFTGYFGELETALLIEADRQKTQALQQPFFDAIALFRKQRQRVLGATVNRIGETALDIALGRQVPEQVAEQNEGKVHTLALVDKHDFEDWLVVRVAISRTELQLRDSLIELQLRIDAAFGNRGASRTFNPYSPSALCNTFFEVIRHLGLNNKVIEVVFKVLQERILAQLEIAYQELNKLLVDADILPGLDVNHYLASQAQQPRSPRPP
;
A
#
# COMPACT_ATOMS: atom_id res chain seq x y z
N MET A 1 -1.75 38.73 7.84
CA MET A 1 -2.85 39.19 6.95
C MET A 1 -3.32 38.02 6.10
N GLU A 2 -4.41 37.37 6.48
CA GLU A 2 -4.91 36.16 5.81
C GLU A 2 -5.86 36.55 4.66
N LYS A 3 -5.31 36.78 3.47
CA LYS A 3 -6.05 37.17 2.24
C LYS A 3 -6.71 35.96 1.54
N ARG A 4 -7.54 35.17 2.24
CA ARG A 4 -8.23 34.02 1.60
C ARG A 4 -9.74 34.07 1.84
N ARG A 5 -10.50 34.03 0.74
CA ARG A 5 -11.97 34.20 0.69
C ARG A 5 -12.77 32.97 1.12
N TRP A 6 -12.13 31.79 1.20
CA TRP A 6 -12.77 30.52 1.57
C TRP A 6 -11.89 29.71 2.53
N PRO A 7 -12.45 29.18 3.63
CA PRO A 7 -11.72 28.31 4.55
C PRO A 7 -11.37 26.98 3.88
N ARG A 8 -10.14 26.51 4.10
CA ARG A 8 -9.65 25.24 3.58
C ARG A 8 -9.82 24.13 4.61
N LYS A 9 -10.23 22.95 4.16
CA LYS A 9 -10.30 21.72 4.95
C LYS A 9 -9.07 20.87 4.62
N ALA A 10 -8.34 20.47 5.64
CA ALA A 10 -7.27 19.49 5.49
C ALA A 10 -7.86 18.14 5.04
N ALA A 11 -7.18 17.49 4.12
CA ALA A 11 -7.57 16.22 3.54
C ALA A 11 -6.34 15.40 3.18
N GLU A 12 -6.51 14.10 3.05
CA GLU A 12 -5.48 13.22 2.51
C GLU A 12 -6.20 12.07 1.81
N PHE A 13 -6.28 12.13 0.48
CA PHE A 13 -6.83 11.06 -0.34
C PHE A 13 -6.30 11.13 -1.77
N ASN A 14 -6.28 9.98 -2.44
CA ASN A 14 -5.72 9.81 -3.78
C ASN A 14 -6.63 10.41 -4.86
N ALA A 15 -5.99 11.01 -5.86
CA ALA A 15 -6.63 11.53 -7.06
C ALA A 15 -5.69 11.44 -8.26
N VAL A 16 -6.23 11.59 -9.46
CA VAL A 16 -5.45 11.65 -10.71
C VAL A 16 -5.62 13.03 -11.34
N LEU A 17 -4.52 13.77 -11.49
CA LEU A 17 -4.45 15.04 -12.19
C LEU A 17 -4.06 14.81 -13.65
N SER A 18 -4.94 15.19 -14.57
CA SER A 18 -4.76 15.06 -16.02
C SER A 18 -4.52 16.42 -16.65
N LEU A 19 -3.34 16.66 -17.22
CA LEU A 19 -3.02 17.92 -17.92
C LEU A 19 -3.29 17.86 -19.43
N SER A 20 -3.33 16.64 -19.98
CA SER A 20 -3.64 16.34 -21.38
C SER A 20 -4.18 14.89 -21.44
N LEU A 21 -4.71 14.47 -22.59
CA LEU A 21 -5.22 13.11 -22.80
C LEU A 21 -4.21 12.01 -22.44
N ASN A 22 -2.90 12.29 -22.56
CA ASN A 22 -1.82 11.33 -22.30
C ASN A 22 -0.96 11.68 -21.07
N ASP A 23 -1.23 12.81 -20.38
CA ASP A 23 -0.46 13.26 -19.21
C ASP A 23 -1.30 13.17 -17.94
N ASN A 24 -1.31 11.98 -17.33
CA ASN A 24 -2.02 11.68 -16.09
C ASN A 24 -1.03 11.49 -14.93
N PHE A 25 -1.20 12.24 -13.85
CA PHE A 25 -0.32 12.24 -12.68
C PHE A 25 -1.11 11.85 -11.44
N ARG A 26 -0.67 10.81 -10.73
CA ARG A 26 -1.23 10.50 -9.41
C ARG A 26 -0.82 11.59 -8.43
N CYS A 27 -1.77 12.02 -7.61
CA CYS A 27 -1.56 13.07 -6.63
C CYS A 27 -2.40 12.79 -5.38
N ILE A 28 -2.02 13.44 -4.28
CA ILE A 28 -2.76 13.38 -3.03
C ILE A 28 -3.35 14.75 -2.77
N ILE A 29 -4.66 14.84 -2.58
CA ILE A 29 -5.30 16.08 -2.18
C ILE A 29 -4.98 16.32 -0.70
N ARG A 30 -4.23 17.40 -0.40
CA ARG A 30 -3.74 17.78 0.94
C ARG A 30 -4.68 18.75 1.66
N ASP A 31 -5.28 19.62 0.89
CA ASP A 31 -6.35 20.49 1.37
C ASP A 31 -7.30 20.82 0.22
N PHE A 32 -8.53 21.18 0.56
CA PHE A 32 -9.47 21.71 -0.42
C PHE A 32 -10.39 22.75 0.19
N SER A 33 -11.00 23.56 -0.67
CA SER A 33 -12.02 24.55 -0.38
C SER A 33 -13.10 24.50 -1.47
N GLN A 34 -14.10 25.37 -1.37
CA GLN A 34 -15.11 25.49 -2.44
C GLN A 34 -14.52 25.96 -3.79
N ALA A 35 -13.38 26.65 -3.78
CA ALA A 35 -12.82 27.29 -4.98
C ALA A 35 -11.57 26.59 -5.54
N GLY A 36 -11.04 25.59 -4.85
CA GLY A 36 -9.79 24.96 -5.25
C GLY A 36 -9.16 24.10 -4.17
N MET A 37 -8.04 23.49 -4.51
CA MET A 37 -7.38 22.46 -3.71
C MET A 37 -5.87 22.56 -3.82
N LEU A 38 -5.18 22.04 -2.82
CA LEU A 38 -3.75 21.78 -2.86
C LEU A 38 -3.57 20.28 -3.08
N VAL A 39 -2.84 19.92 -4.13
CA VAL A 39 -2.45 18.54 -4.38
C VAL A 39 -0.95 18.42 -4.20
N SER A 40 -0.49 17.40 -3.49
CA SER A 40 0.91 17.00 -3.53
C SER A 40 1.12 16.07 -4.69
N LEU A 41 2.14 16.38 -5.49
CA LEU A 41 2.60 15.62 -6.64
C LEU A 41 4.03 15.18 -6.33
N ASP A 42 4.50 14.15 -7.02
CA ASP A 42 5.90 13.75 -6.97
C ASP A 42 6.83 14.91 -7.37
N ASP A 43 7.93 15.11 -6.65
CA ASP A 43 8.89 16.20 -6.89
C ASP A 43 9.49 16.17 -8.31
N LEU A 44 9.62 14.99 -8.94
CA LEU A 44 10.08 14.84 -10.32
C LEU A 44 9.03 15.37 -11.30
N VAL A 45 7.76 15.05 -11.02
CA VAL A 45 6.61 15.58 -11.78
C VAL A 45 6.56 17.08 -11.61
N LEU A 46 6.70 17.60 -10.39
CA LEU A 46 6.81 19.03 -10.11
C LEU A 46 7.95 19.67 -10.88
N ALA A 47 9.15 19.09 -10.89
CA ALA A 47 10.30 19.62 -11.61
C ALA A 47 10.09 19.59 -13.13
N ARG A 48 9.42 18.57 -13.69
CA ARG A 48 9.05 18.50 -15.12
C ARG A 48 7.98 19.52 -15.47
N LEU A 49 6.99 19.71 -14.61
CA LEU A 49 5.91 20.67 -14.81
C LEU A 49 6.39 22.11 -14.62
N LYS A 50 7.29 22.37 -13.66
CA LYS A 50 7.99 23.66 -13.46
C LYS A 50 8.92 23.99 -14.65
N ARG A 51 9.57 23.01 -15.26
CA ARG A 51 10.45 23.21 -16.44
C ARG A 51 9.69 23.43 -17.76
N SER A 52 8.51 22.83 -17.89
CA SER A 52 7.64 23.02 -19.07
C SER A 52 6.76 24.27 -18.97
N THR A 53 6.81 25.01 -17.86
CA THR A 53 6.05 26.24 -17.66
C THR A 53 6.90 27.47 -17.91
N GLY A 54 6.61 28.16 -19.02
CA GLY A 54 6.85 29.60 -19.12
C GLY A 54 6.01 30.31 -18.06
N SER A 55 6.57 31.33 -17.43
CA SER A 55 5.96 31.99 -16.28
C SER A 55 4.53 32.52 -16.56
N SER A 56 3.64 32.28 -15.59
CA SER A 56 2.42 33.07 -15.30
C SER A 56 1.07 32.75 -15.96
N GLN A 57 0.89 31.63 -16.67
CA GLN A 57 -0.46 31.25 -17.17
C GLN A 57 -1.06 30.05 -16.43
N ALA A 58 -2.34 30.18 -16.05
CA ALA A 58 -3.12 29.11 -15.45
C ALA A 58 -3.36 28.00 -16.50
N ARG A 59 -3.01 26.76 -16.17
CA ARG A 59 -3.08 25.64 -17.13
C ARG A 59 -4.35 24.82 -16.92
N PRO A 60 -5.20 24.64 -17.93
CA PRO A 60 -6.38 23.79 -17.82
C PRO A 60 -5.94 22.34 -17.60
N ALA A 61 -6.69 21.66 -16.74
CA ALA A 61 -6.47 20.28 -16.33
C ALA A 61 -7.80 19.70 -15.86
N SER A 62 -7.86 18.39 -15.70
CA SER A 62 -8.96 17.72 -15.02
C SER A 62 -8.40 16.96 -13.83
N ILE A 63 -9.12 16.94 -12.71
CA ILE A 63 -8.78 16.10 -11.57
C ILE A 63 -9.89 15.08 -11.34
N CYS A 64 -9.52 13.82 -11.34
CA CYS A 64 -10.41 12.69 -11.18
C CYS A 64 -10.21 12.06 -9.80
N LEU A 65 -11.31 11.83 -9.10
CA LEU A 65 -11.34 11.15 -7.82
C LEU A 65 -12.29 9.96 -7.87
N GLU A 66 -11.83 8.84 -7.32
CA GLU A 66 -12.62 7.62 -7.23
C GLU A 66 -13.30 7.58 -5.87
N LEU A 67 -14.63 7.61 -5.88
CA LEU A 67 -15.46 7.31 -4.72
C LEU A 67 -15.93 5.86 -4.80
N PRO A 68 -16.34 5.24 -3.66
CA PRO A 68 -16.78 3.85 -3.63
C PRO A 68 -17.89 3.51 -4.65
N ASP A 69 -18.77 4.47 -4.92
CA ASP A 69 -19.95 4.25 -5.76
C ASP A 69 -19.84 4.88 -7.16
N ARG A 70 -18.84 5.76 -7.40
CA ARG A 70 -18.68 6.49 -8.67
C ARG A 70 -17.32 7.19 -8.80
N SER A 71 -16.87 7.40 -10.03
CA SER A 71 -15.74 8.29 -10.32
C SER A 71 -16.25 9.70 -10.69
N ILE A 72 -15.59 10.74 -10.18
CA ILE A 72 -15.95 12.13 -10.45
C ILE A 72 -14.73 12.86 -11.01
N ALA A 73 -14.90 13.46 -12.19
CA ALA A 73 -13.91 14.35 -12.80
C ALA A 73 -14.32 15.81 -12.59
N MET A 74 -13.36 16.66 -12.27
CA MET A 74 -13.54 18.09 -12.05
C MET A 74 -12.56 18.88 -12.90
N ASP A 75 -13.06 19.83 -13.68
CA ASP A 75 -12.21 20.73 -14.45
C ASP A 75 -11.55 21.75 -13.52
N VAL A 76 -10.22 21.82 -13.62
CA VAL A 76 -9.37 22.63 -12.75
C VAL A 76 -8.32 23.37 -13.56
N GLU A 77 -7.85 24.48 -13.01
CA GLU A 77 -6.68 25.19 -13.50
C GLU A 77 -5.53 25.02 -12.51
N VAL A 78 -4.36 24.63 -13.01
CA VAL A 78 -3.12 24.70 -12.23
C VAL A 78 -2.70 26.17 -12.14
N VAL A 79 -2.80 26.76 -10.95
CA VAL A 79 -2.56 28.20 -10.76
C VAL A 79 -1.17 28.52 -10.23
N ARG A 80 -0.52 27.55 -9.57
CA ARG A 80 0.86 27.67 -9.10
C ARG A 80 1.41 26.29 -8.77
N PHE A 81 2.72 26.14 -8.90
CA PHE A 81 3.46 25.06 -8.28
C PHE A 81 4.09 25.58 -6.98
N THR A 82 3.99 24.81 -5.92
CA THR A 82 4.72 25.02 -4.66
C THR A 82 5.87 24.03 -4.59
N ASP A 83 6.64 24.05 -3.50
CA ASP A 83 7.74 23.09 -3.31
C ASP A 83 7.24 21.68 -3.02
N GLN A 84 5.99 21.53 -2.55
CA GLN A 84 5.40 20.23 -2.19
C GLN A 84 4.19 19.83 -3.05
N GLY A 85 3.90 20.54 -4.15
CA GLY A 85 2.67 20.28 -4.89
C GLY A 85 2.22 21.35 -5.88
N ALA A 86 0.96 21.25 -6.30
CA ALA A 86 0.30 22.21 -7.16
C ALA A 86 -0.96 22.77 -6.48
N GLY A 87 -1.10 24.09 -6.57
CA GLY A 87 -2.37 24.75 -6.27
C GLY A 87 -3.28 24.65 -7.49
N LEU A 88 -4.44 24.02 -7.30
CA LEU A 88 -5.48 23.90 -8.32
C LEU A 88 -6.66 24.81 -7.97
N ARG A 89 -7.24 25.45 -8.99
CA ARG A 89 -8.48 26.23 -8.88
C ARG A 89 -9.57 25.51 -9.66
N LEU A 90 -10.76 25.35 -9.08
CA LEU A 90 -11.89 24.79 -9.82
C LEU A 90 -12.36 25.79 -10.87
N VAL A 91 -12.52 25.33 -12.12
CA VAL A 91 -13.04 26.17 -13.22
C VAL A 91 -14.51 26.50 -12.94
N VAL A 92 -15.28 25.48 -12.54
CA VAL A 92 -16.69 25.62 -12.13
C VAL A 92 -16.85 25.09 -10.70
N PRO A 93 -16.83 25.97 -9.69
CA PRO A 93 -17.19 25.62 -8.32
C PRO A 93 -18.66 25.16 -8.28
N SER A 94 -18.90 23.93 -7.83
CA SER A 94 -20.25 23.39 -7.65
C SER A 94 -20.41 22.77 -6.27
N GLN A 95 -21.66 22.76 -5.78
CA GLN A 95 -22.00 22.11 -4.52
C GLN A 95 -21.76 20.60 -4.58
N GLU A 96 -21.89 19.99 -5.76
CA GLU A 96 -21.59 18.58 -6.01
C GLU A 96 -20.10 18.28 -5.84
N ASN A 97 -19.22 19.08 -6.46
CA ASN A 97 -17.76 18.94 -6.36
C ASN A 97 -17.29 19.05 -4.89
N TYR A 98 -17.82 20.02 -4.15
CA TYR A 98 -17.49 20.18 -2.74
C TYR A 98 -18.00 19.03 -1.87
N THR A 99 -19.16 18.46 -2.20
CA THR A 99 -19.71 17.29 -1.49
C THR A 99 -18.89 16.03 -1.79
N ALA A 100 -18.44 15.85 -3.03
CA ALA A 100 -17.57 14.76 -3.44
C ALA A 100 -16.22 14.78 -2.70
N LEU A 101 -15.56 15.94 -2.64
CA LEU A 101 -14.31 16.11 -1.89
C LEU A 101 -14.48 15.80 -0.39
N GLN A 102 -15.63 16.16 0.20
CA GLN A 102 -15.96 15.79 1.57
C GLN A 102 -16.18 14.28 1.74
N GLN A 103 -16.86 13.64 0.81
CA GLN A 103 -17.08 12.18 0.82
C GLN A 103 -15.76 11.42 0.70
N ALA A 104 -14.86 11.83 -0.21
CA ALA A 104 -13.53 11.23 -0.36
C ALA A 104 -12.70 11.33 0.93
N THR A 105 -12.79 12.47 1.62
CA THR A 105 -12.12 12.67 2.92
C THR A 105 -12.68 11.75 4.01
N GLN A 106 -13.98 11.48 4.00
CA GLN A 106 -14.64 10.60 4.97
C GLN A 106 -14.39 9.12 4.67
N GLY A 107 -14.41 8.72 3.40
CA GLY A 107 -14.10 7.35 2.97
C GLY A 107 -12.67 6.95 3.31
N ASN A 108 -11.69 7.83 3.07
CA ASN A 108 -10.30 7.55 3.43
C ASN A 108 -10.06 7.61 4.95
N ARG A 109 -10.81 8.45 5.68
CA ARG A 109 -10.82 8.41 7.16
C ARG A 109 -11.41 7.11 7.71
N ALA A 110 -12.34 6.42 7.04
CA ALA A 110 -12.84 5.13 7.49
C ALA A 110 -11.80 4.00 7.33
N SER A 111 -10.99 4.06 6.27
CA SER A 111 -9.88 3.11 6.04
C SER A 111 -8.66 3.39 6.91
N SER A 112 -8.41 4.64 7.29
CA SER A 112 -7.28 5.09 8.13
C SER A 112 -7.66 5.46 9.58
N ALA A 113 -8.92 5.25 9.99
CA ALA A 113 -9.34 5.57 11.36
C ALA A 113 -8.63 4.64 12.34
N ALA A 114 -8.12 5.24 13.42
CA ALA A 114 -7.78 4.51 14.63
C ALA A 114 -8.96 3.60 15.03
N LEU A 115 -8.65 2.40 15.51
CA LEU A 115 -9.64 1.45 16.04
C LEU A 115 -10.72 2.18 16.85
N PRO A 116 -12.02 2.01 16.55
CA PRO A 116 -13.06 2.69 17.31
C PRO A 116 -12.93 2.36 18.79
N ARG A 117 -12.99 3.39 19.65
CA ARG A 117 -12.87 3.26 21.11
C ARG A 117 -13.78 2.18 21.72
N LYS A 118 -14.88 1.82 21.05
CA LYS A 118 -15.81 0.74 21.43
C LYS A 118 -15.23 -0.66 21.22
N LEU A 119 -14.40 -0.92 20.21
CA LEU A 119 -13.73 -2.23 20.02
C LEU A 119 -12.59 -2.44 21.01
N LEU A 120 -11.90 -1.36 21.36
CA LEU A 120 -10.87 -1.36 22.39
C LEU A 120 -11.45 -1.28 23.82
N ALA A 121 -12.76 -1.09 23.96
CA ALA A 121 -13.41 -0.98 25.27
C ALA A 121 -13.34 -2.34 25.99
N GLY A 122 -12.51 -2.42 27.02
CA GLY A 122 -12.26 -3.66 27.76
C GLY A 122 -10.91 -4.32 27.43
N GLN A 123 -10.24 -3.94 26.33
CA GLN A 123 -8.88 -4.43 26.06
C GLN A 123 -7.84 -3.72 26.93
N GLN A 124 -7.20 -4.49 27.81
CA GLN A 124 -6.03 -4.05 28.54
C GLN A 124 -4.82 -3.99 27.59
N GLN A 125 -4.01 -2.94 27.75
CA GLN A 125 -2.79 -2.82 26.97
C GLN A 125 -1.82 -3.91 27.44
N LEU A 126 -1.33 -4.72 26.50
CA LEU A 126 -0.36 -5.77 26.80
C LEU A 126 0.90 -5.17 27.44
N SER A 127 1.47 -5.85 28.44
CA SER A 127 2.79 -5.49 28.96
C SER A 127 3.84 -5.63 27.86
N PRO A 128 4.97 -4.89 27.93
CA PRO A 128 6.05 -4.98 26.93
C PRO A 128 6.52 -6.42 26.69
N GLU A 129 6.68 -7.21 27.76
CA GLU A 129 7.06 -8.62 27.68
C GLU A 129 6.01 -9.47 26.96
N ARG A 130 4.71 -9.25 27.21
CA ARG A 130 3.64 -9.97 26.51
C ARG A 130 3.57 -9.57 25.04
N ARG A 131 3.79 -8.30 24.69
CA ARG A 131 3.88 -7.83 23.30
C ARG A 131 5.04 -8.51 22.56
N GLU A 132 6.21 -8.53 23.17
CA GLU A 132 7.40 -9.15 22.58
C GLU A 132 7.22 -10.66 22.39
N ASN A 133 6.70 -11.37 23.40
CA ASN A 133 6.45 -12.81 23.30
C ASN A 133 5.40 -13.13 22.23
N LEU A 134 4.32 -12.34 22.15
CA LEU A 134 3.29 -12.50 21.13
C LEU A 134 3.86 -12.26 19.72
N ALA A 135 4.71 -11.26 19.55
CA ALA A 135 5.41 -10.98 18.29
C ALA A 135 6.37 -12.12 17.91
N LYS A 136 7.10 -12.70 18.87
CA LYS A 136 7.95 -13.88 18.64
C LYS A 136 7.13 -15.09 18.19
N SER A 137 6.00 -15.36 18.84
CA SER A 137 5.13 -16.50 18.49
C SER A 137 4.50 -16.34 17.10
N THR A 138 3.97 -15.15 16.79
CA THR A 138 3.40 -14.84 15.46
C THR A 138 4.47 -14.88 14.37
N ASN A 139 5.68 -14.35 14.64
CA ASN A 139 6.82 -14.48 13.73
C ASN A 139 7.23 -15.92 13.48
N LEU A 140 7.26 -16.76 14.52
CA LEU A 140 7.59 -18.18 14.36
C LEU A 140 6.58 -18.89 13.46
N ALA A 141 5.28 -18.68 13.68
CA ALA A 141 4.23 -19.26 12.85
C ALA A 141 4.35 -18.82 11.38
N PHE A 142 4.53 -17.51 11.15
CA PHE A 142 4.68 -16.99 9.78
C PHE A 142 5.97 -17.48 9.12
N LYS A 143 7.07 -17.56 9.87
CA LYS A 143 8.34 -18.12 9.41
C LYS A 143 8.18 -19.56 8.92
N LEU A 144 7.56 -20.42 9.73
CA LEU A 144 7.37 -21.83 9.39
C LEU A 144 6.51 -21.98 8.12
N PHE A 145 5.46 -21.17 8.00
CA PHE A 145 4.66 -21.09 6.77
C PHE A 145 5.52 -20.72 5.55
N LEU A 146 6.32 -19.66 5.65
CA LEU A 146 7.18 -19.23 4.54
C LEU A 146 8.24 -20.28 4.19
N GLU A 147 8.92 -20.87 5.17
CA GLU A 147 9.97 -21.89 4.93
C GLU A 147 9.40 -23.12 4.18
N ASP A 148 8.21 -23.57 4.56
CA ASP A 148 7.51 -24.67 3.90
C ASP A 148 7.14 -24.32 2.45
N HIS A 149 6.50 -23.16 2.23
CA HIS A 149 5.98 -22.79 0.91
C HIS A 149 7.08 -22.35 -0.06
N PHE A 150 8.14 -21.69 0.42
CA PHE A 150 9.27 -21.29 -0.42
C PHE A 150 10.05 -22.50 -0.95
N THR A 151 10.07 -23.61 -0.21
CA THR A 151 10.74 -24.84 -0.66
C THR A 151 10.11 -25.36 -1.96
N GLY A 152 8.78 -25.42 -2.03
CA GLY A 152 8.05 -25.78 -3.25
C GLY A 152 8.12 -24.71 -4.34
N TYR A 153 8.01 -23.43 -3.95
CA TYR A 153 8.08 -22.29 -4.85
C TYR A 153 9.33 -22.30 -5.75
N PHE A 154 10.53 -22.54 -5.19
CA PHE A 154 11.75 -22.51 -6.01
C PHE A 154 11.81 -23.62 -7.07
N GLY A 155 11.26 -24.80 -6.78
CA GLY A 155 11.19 -25.90 -7.75
C GLY A 155 10.23 -25.59 -8.91
N GLU A 156 9.09 -24.98 -8.59
CA GLU A 156 8.11 -24.58 -9.61
C GLU A 156 8.54 -23.35 -10.39
N LEU A 157 9.24 -22.43 -9.74
CA LEU A 157 9.84 -21.28 -10.40
C LEU A 157 10.85 -21.73 -11.45
N GLU A 158 11.73 -22.68 -11.11
CA GLU A 158 12.67 -23.24 -12.07
C GLU A 158 11.97 -23.85 -13.28
N THR A 159 10.91 -24.63 -13.05
CA THR A 159 10.11 -25.24 -14.12
C THR A 159 9.42 -24.17 -14.98
N ALA A 160 8.83 -23.14 -14.37
CA ALA A 160 8.17 -22.05 -15.09
C ALA A 160 9.16 -21.23 -15.94
N LEU A 161 10.36 -20.95 -15.41
CA LEU A 161 11.41 -20.24 -16.13
C LEU A 161 11.92 -21.06 -17.33
N LEU A 162 12.07 -22.38 -17.20
CA LEU A 162 12.44 -23.26 -18.32
C LEU A 162 11.37 -23.23 -19.43
N ILE A 163 10.09 -23.34 -19.05
CA ILE A 163 8.98 -23.29 -20.01
C ILE A 163 8.95 -21.93 -20.74
N GLU A 164 9.14 -20.82 -20.03
CA GLU A 164 9.18 -19.50 -20.68
C GLU A 164 10.43 -19.30 -21.52
N ALA A 165 11.57 -19.88 -21.16
CA ALA A 165 12.77 -19.90 -21.99
C ALA A 165 12.49 -20.63 -23.31
N ASP A 166 11.92 -21.84 -23.27
CA ASP A 166 11.63 -22.63 -24.47
C ASP A 166 10.67 -21.94 -25.45
N ARG A 167 9.84 -21.02 -24.95
CA ARG A 167 8.93 -20.19 -25.77
C ARG A 167 9.60 -19.04 -26.48
N GLN A 168 10.82 -18.65 -26.09
CA GLN A 168 11.50 -17.53 -26.71
C GLN A 168 12.07 -17.89 -28.07
N LYS A 169 11.96 -16.95 -29.02
CA LYS A 169 12.30 -17.16 -30.44
C LYS A 169 13.80 -17.19 -30.74
N THR A 170 14.63 -16.66 -29.85
CA THR A 170 16.07 -16.52 -30.05
C THR A 170 16.84 -16.84 -28.78
N GLN A 171 18.05 -17.37 -28.91
CA GLN A 171 18.92 -17.67 -27.76
C GLN A 171 19.18 -16.44 -26.88
N ALA A 172 19.32 -15.25 -27.49
CA ALA A 172 19.49 -14.00 -26.75
C ALA A 172 18.31 -13.68 -25.83
N LEU A 173 17.08 -14.03 -26.23
CA LEU A 173 15.88 -13.85 -25.40
C LEU A 173 15.71 -14.98 -24.37
N GLN A 174 16.29 -16.15 -24.60
CA GLN A 174 16.28 -17.28 -23.66
C GLN A 174 17.23 -17.06 -22.48
N GLN A 175 18.40 -16.47 -22.76
CA GLN A 175 19.50 -16.34 -21.80
C GLN A 175 19.09 -15.79 -20.42
N PRO A 176 18.27 -14.71 -20.31
CA PRO A 176 17.88 -14.17 -19.01
C PRO A 176 17.15 -15.17 -18.11
N PHE A 177 16.37 -16.08 -18.69
CA PHE A 177 15.65 -17.11 -17.93
C PHE A 177 16.61 -18.18 -17.39
N PHE A 178 17.59 -18.61 -18.19
CA PHE A 178 18.63 -19.55 -17.73
C PHE A 178 19.54 -18.94 -16.68
N ASP A 179 19.91 -17.67 -16.82
CA ASP A 179 20.67 -16.93 -15.82
C ASP A 179 19.90 -16.85 -14.50
N ALA A 180 18.60 -16.56 -14.57
CA ALA A 180 17.73 -16.54 -13.39
C ALA A 180 17.65 -17.89 -12.69
N ILE A 181 17.53 -19.00 -13.44
CA ILE A 181 17.56 -20.37 -12.88
C ILE A 181 18.87 -20.60 -12.12
N ALA A 182 20.02 -20.26 -12.72
CA ALA A 182 21.31 -20.43 -12.07
C ALA A 182 21.44 -19.57 -10.80
N LEU A 183 20.96 -18.33 -10.84
CA LEU A 183 20.95 -17.41 -9.69
C LEU A 183 20.07 -17.93 -8.56
N PHE A 184 18.84 -18.35 -8.83
CA PHE A 184 17.94 -18.89 -7.80
C PHE A 184 18.44 -20.21 -7.20
N ARG A 185 18.99 -21.13 -8.02
CA ARG A 185 19.62 -22.36 -7.51
C ARG A 185 20.74 -22.05 -6.51
N LYS A 186 21.58 -21.05 -6.82
CA LYS A 186 22.70 -20.64 -5.97
C LYS A 186 22.25 -19.87 -4.72
N GLN A 187 21.23 -19.02 -4.84
CA GLN A 187 20.88 -18.04 -3.81
C GLN A 187 19.60 -18.34 -3.04
N ARG A 188 18.85 -19.41 -3.33
CA ARG A 188 17.55 -19.75 -2.71
C ARG A 188 17.52 -19.62 -1.19
N GLN A 189 18.52 -20.15 -0.50
CA GLN A 189 18.59 -20.10 0.97
C GLN A 189 18.82 -18.68 1.49
N ARG A 190 19.62 -17.88 0.78
CA ARG A 190 19.85 -16.46 1.11
C ARG A 190 18.59 -15.64 0.86
N VAL A 191 17.89 -15.88 -0.25
CA VAL A 191 16.65 -15.18 -0.60
C VAL A 191 15.55 -15.47 0.44
N LEU A 192 15.34 -16.75 0.75
CA LEU A 192 14.38 -17.16 1.79
C LEU A 192 14.74 -16.57 3.15
N GLY A 193 15.98 -16.78 3.62
CA GLY A 193 16.42 -16.30 4.92
C GLY A 193 16.33 -14.78 5.05
N ALA A 194 16.74 -14.02 4.02
CA ALA A 194 16.64 -12.57 4.04
C ALA A 194 15.17 -12.08 4.06
N THR A 195 14.27 -12.74 3.33
CA THR A 195 12.84 -12.39 3.31
C THR A 195 12.20 -12.62 4.67
N VAL A 196 12.41 -13.82 5.25
CA VAL A 196 11.88 -14.20 6.57
C VAL A 196 12.43 -13.28 7.67
N ASN A 197 13.75 -13.03 7.67
CA ASN A 197 14.37 -12.22 8.71
C ASN A 197 13.89 -10.78 8.68
N ARG A 198 13.80 -10.14 7.50
CA ARG A 198 13.33 -8.75 7.38
C ARG A 198 11.90 -8.58 7.85
N ILE A 199 11.01 -9.52 7.51
CA ILE A 199 9.61 -9.50 7.99
C ILE A 199 9.59 -9.66 9.52
N GLY A 200 10.34 -10.62 10.06
CA GLY A 200 10.41 -10.87 11.50
C GLY A 200 10.96 -9.69 12.30
N GLU A 201 12.03 -9.05 11.81
CA GLU A 201 12.63 -7.84 12.39
C GLU A 201 11.61 -6.69 12.40
N THR A 202 10.96 -6.44 11.26
CA THR A 202 9.92 -5.40 11.14
C THR A 202 8.77 -5.64 12.12
N ALA A 203 8.32 -6.89 12.25
CA ALA A 203 7.27 -7.24 13.20
C ALA A 203 7.67 -7.02 14.66
N LEU A 204 8.91 -7.36 15.03
CA LEU A 204 9.42 -7.12 16.38
C LEU A 204 9.54 -5.62 16.67
N ASP A 205 10.00 -4.83 15.70
CA ASP A 205 10.11 -3.38 15.85
C ASP A 205 8.75 -2.73 16.09
N ILE A 206 7.74 -3.15 15.32
CA ILE A 206 6.35 -2.70 15.49
C ILE A 206 5.81 -3.11 16.87
N ALA A 207 6.01 -4.36 17.27
CA ALA A 207 5.55 -4.85 18.56
C ALA A 207 6.18 -4.10 19.73
N LEU A 208 7.44 -3.69 19.60
CA LEU A 208 8.17 -2.92 20.60
C LEU A 208 7.94 -1.40 20.49
N GLY A 209 7.14 -0.94 19.53
CA GLY A 209 6.87 0.48 19.29
C GLY A 209 8.10 1.27 18.81
N ARG A 210 9.09 0.57 18.24
CA ARG A 210 10.26 1.19 17.61
C ARG A 210 9.83 1.81 16.29
N GLN A 211 10.45 2.92 15.90
CA GLN A 211 10.16 3.56 14.62
C GLN A 211 10.53 2.58 13.51
N VAL A 212 9.51 2.16 12.74
CA VAL A 212 9.74 1.44 11.49
C VAL A 212 10.42 2.42 10.52
N PRO A 213 11.45 2.01 9.77
CA PRO A 213 12.08 2.87 8.78
C PRO A 213 11.04 3.53 7.86
N GLU A 214 11.24 4.82 7.58
CA GLU A 214 10.33 5.68 6.79
C GLU A 214 9.93 5.04 5.45
N GLN A 215 10.82 4.24 4.86
CA GLN A 215 10.64 3.48 3.62
C GLN A 215 9.49 2.43 3.70
N VAL A 216 9.26 1.81 4.86
CA VAL A 216 8.21 0.79 5.05
C VAL A 216 6.84 1.45 5.28
N ALA A 217 6.83 2.62 5.92
CA ALA A 217 5.62 3.44 6.07
C ALA A 217 5.16 4.03 4.71
N GLU A 218 6.11 4.46 3.88
CA GLU A 218 5.88 4.95 2.53
C GLU A 218 5.27 3.86 1.60
N GLN A 219 5.75 2.62 1.72
CA GLN A 219 5.23 1.47 0.97
C GLN A 219 3.77 1.12 1.30
N ASN A 220 3.33 1.37 2.53
CA ASN A 220 1.96 1.13 2.99
C ASN A 220 0.97 2.22 2.53
N GLU A 221 1.46 3.45 2.32
CA GLU A 221 0.67 4.59 1.84
C GLU A 221 0.65 4.71 0.31
N GLY A 222 1.33 3.80 -0.41
CA GLY A 222 1.54 3.95 -1.85
C GLY A 222 2.39 5.18 -2.21
N LYS A 223 3.13 5.74 -1.23
CA LYS A 223 4.19 6.72 -1.47
C LYS A 223 5.39 5.92 -1.98
N VAL A 224 5.46 5.80 -3.30
CA VAL A 224 6.58 5.12 -3.96
C VAL A 224 7.82 6.01 -3.85
N HIS A 225 8.92 5.38 -3.43
CA HIS A 225 10.31 5.74 -3.69
C HIS A 225 10.55 7.11 -4.33
N THR A 226 10.85 8.07 -3.46
CA THR A 226 11.46 9.35 -3.81
C THR A 226 12.69 9.15 -4.73
N LEU A 227 12.54 9.55 -6.00
CA LEU A 227 13.52 10.29 -6.80
C LEU A 227 14.92 9.67 -6.99
N ALA A 228 14.99 8.51 -7.63
CA ALA A 228 15.99 8.31 -8.68
C ALA A 228 15.28 8.37 -10.03
N LEU A 229 15.99 8.64 -11.12
CA LEU A 229 15.45 8.51 -12.48
C LEU A 229 15.04 7.04 -12.68
N VAL A 230 13.79 6.70 -12.36
CA VAL A 230 13.27 5.33 -12.41
C VAL A 230 13.33 4.89 -13.87
N ASP A 231 14.18 3.92 -14.16
CA ASP A 231 14.28 3.32 -15.50
C ASP A 231 12.90 2.77 -15.87
N LYS A 232 12.53 2.76 -17.16
CA LYS A 232 11.25 2.18 -17.62
C LYS A 232 11.06 0.76 -17.06
N HIS A 233 12.16 0.03 -16.89
CA HIS A 233 12.19 -1.31 -16.32
C HIS A 233 11.77 -1.34 -14.83
N ASP A 234 12.20 -0.37 -14.02
CA ASP A 234 11.81 -0.29 -12.59
C ASP A 234 10.29 -0.05 -12.42
N PHE A 235 9.65 0.68 -13.35
CA PHE A 235 8.20 0.89 -13.32
C PHE A 235 7.41 -0.39 -13.66
N GLU A 236 7.87 -1.14 -14.66
CA GLU A 236 7.25 -2.42 -15.05
C GLU A 236 7.34 -3.43 -13.89
N ASP A 237 8.51 -3.53 -13.26
CA ASP A 237 8.69 -4.40 -12.09
C ASP A 237 7.78 -3.97 -10.93
N TRP A 238 7.74 -2.67 -10.62
CA TRP A 238 6.83 -2.15 -9.58
C TRP A 238 5.36 -2.48 -9.87
N LEU A 239 4.93 -2.39 -11.14
CA LEU A 239 3.56 -2.71 -11.52
C LEU A 239 3.25 -4.19 -11.30
N VAL A 240 4.18 -5.09 -11.62
CA VAL A 240 4.04 -6.53 -11.36
C VAL A 240 3.84 -6.80 -9.86
N VAL A 241 4.67 -6.21 -9.01
CA VAL A 241 4.53 -6.33 -7.55
C VAL A 241 3.19 -5.79 -7.08
N ARG A 242 2.79 -4.60 -7.57
CA ARG A 242 1.54 -3.95 -7.15
C ARG A 242 0.31 -4.77 -7.54
N VAL A 243 0.29 -5.37 -8.73
CA VAL A 243 -0.80 -6.22 -9.19
C VAL A 243 -0.93 -7.46 -8.28
N ALA A 244 0.19 -8.10 -7.92
CA ALA A 244 0.18 -9.25 -7.00
C ALA A 244 -0.36 -8.88 -5.61
N ILE A 245 0.05 -7.73 -5.08
CA ILE A 245 -0.43 -7.19 -3.79
C ILE A 245 -1.95 -6.97 -3.87
N SER A 246 -2.41 -6.13 -4.80
CA SER A 246 -3.83 -5.75 -4.88
C SER A 246 -4.75 -6.93 -5.16
N ARG A 247 -4.31 -7.90 -5.99
CA ARG A 247 -5.07 -9.13 -6.22
C ARG A 247 -5.22 -9.92 -4.92
N THR A 248 -4.14 -10.13 -4.19
CA THR A 248 -4.14 -10.91 -2.95
C THR A 248 -4.94 -10.23 -1.84
N GLU A 249 -4.80 -8.91 -1.69
CA GLU A 249 -5.59 -8.13 -0.72
C GLU A 249 -7.09 -8.16 -0.99
N LEU A 250 -7.50 -8.14 -2.27
CA LEU A 250 -8.91 -8.29 -2.65
C LEU A 250 -9.44 -9.69 -2.36
N GLN A 251 -8.63 -10.73 -2.60
CA GLN A 251 -9.02 -12.13 -2.35
C GLN A 251 -9.12 -12.45 -0.86
N LEU A 252 -8.23 -11.89 -0.04
CA LEU A 252 -8.13 -12.17 1.40
C LEU A 252 -8.70 -11.05 2.25
N ARG A 253 -9.62 -10.24 1.70
CA ARG A 253 -10.07 -8.99 2.31
C ARG A 253 -10.54 -9.16 3.74
N ASP A 254 -11.42 -10.13 4.00
CA ASP A 254 -12.06 -10.29 5.30
C ASP A 254 -11.05 -10.77 6.35
N SER A 255 -10.28 -11.81 6.04
CA SER A 255 -9.22 -12.35 6.90
C SER A 255 -8.09 -11.36 7.16
N LEU A 256 -7.77 -10.51 6.16
CA LEU A 256 -6.77 -9.45 6.30
C LEU A 256 -7.29 -8.30 7.18
N ILE A 257 -8.55 -7.90 7.05
CA ILE A 257 -9.18 -6.91 7.94
C ILE A 257 -9.19 -7.44 9.36
N GLU A 258 -9.58 -8.70 9.55
CA GLU A 258 -9.61 -9.36 10.84
C GLU A 258 -8.22 -9.34 11.51
N LEU A 259 -7.20 -9.79 10.78
CA LEU A 259 -5.82 -9.77 11.27
C LEU A 259 -5.35 -8.36 11.58
N GLN A 260 -5.62 -7.39 10.70
CA GLN A 260 -5.24 -5.99 10.89
C GLN A 260 -5.82 -5.41 12.18
N LEU A 261 -7.09 -5.69 12.49
CA LEU A 261 -7.71 -5.20 13.73
C LEU A 261 -7.04 -5.76 14.97
N ARG A 262 -6.64 -7.05 14.94
CA ARG A 262 -5.90 -7.67 16.05
C ARG A 262 -4.47 -7.15 16.16
N ILE A 263 -3.79 -6.91 15.04
CA ILE A 263 -2.47 -6.25 15.01
C ILE A 263 -2.55 -4.85 15.60
N ASP A 264 -3.54 -4.06 15.21
CA ASP A 264 -3.76 -2.71 15.76
C ASP A 264 -4.04 -2.74 17.26
N ALA A 265 -4.79 -3.74 17.73
CA ALA A 265 -5.08 -3.93 19.14
C ALA A 265 -3.85 -4.38 19.96
N ALA A 266 -3.07 -5.31 19.43
CA ALA A 266 -1.92 -5.90 20.11
C ALA A 266 -0.71 -4.96 20.13
N PHE A 267 -0.43 -4.32 18.99
CA PHE A 267 0.82 -3.61 18.74
C PHE A 267 0.64 -2.11 18.51
N GLY A 268 -0.59 -1.65 18.26
CA GLY A 268 -0.86 -0.23 18.03
C GLY A 268 -0.70 0.65 19.28
N ASN A 269 -0.47 1.94 19.02
CA ASN A 269 -0.47 2.98 20.04
C ASN A 269 -1.88 3.58 20.14
N ARG A 270 -2.37 3.75 21.38
CA ARG A 270 -3.70 4.32 21.63
C ARG A 270 -3.81 5.72 21.02
N GLY A 271 -4.66 5.88 20.00
CA GLY A 271 -4.91 7.16 19.33
C GLY A 271 -4.01 7.46 18.11
N ALA A 272 -3.10 6.55 17.75
CA ALA A 272 -2.35 6.62 16.49
C ALA A 272 -3.17 6.05 15.31
N SER A 273 -2.69 6.32 14.08
CA SER A 273 -3.19 5.69 12.86
C SER A 273 -3.03 4.16 12.92
N ARG A 274 -3.57 3.44 11.92
CA ARG A 274 -3.37 1.99 11.77
C ARG A 274 -1.89 1.63 11.87
N THR A 275 -1.63 0.54 12.57
CA THR A 275 -0.32 -0.06 12.73
C THR A 275 0.05 -0.76 11.43
N PHE A 276 1.30 -0.64 11.00
CA PHE A 276 1.78 -1.44 9.87
C PHE A 276 1.60 -2.92 10.16
N ASN A 277 1.04 -3.67 9.22
CA ASN A 277 0.91 -5.11 9.35
C ASN A 277 2.09 -5.80 8.63
N PRO A 278 3.05 -6.35 9.39
CA PRO A 278 4.24 -7.02 8.83
C PRO A 278 3.91 -8.32 8.10
N TYR A 279 2.71 -8.88 8.30
CA TYR A 279 2.23 -10.10 7.67
C TYR A 279 1.31 -9.83 6.46
N SER A 280 1.14 -8.56 6.08
CA SER A 280 0.31 -8.18 4.93
C SER A 280 0.89 -8.67 3.59
N PRO A 281 0.07 -8.82 2.54
CA PRO A 281 0.56 -9.17 1.21
C PRO A 281 1.57 -8.12 0.70
N SER A 282 1.32 -6.84 1.02
CA SER A 282 2.23 -5.73 0.72
C SER A 282 3.61 -5.92 1.37
N ALA A 283 3.66 -6.20 2.68
CA ALA A 283 4.91 -6.42 3.40
C ALA A 283 5.70 -7.60 2.82
N LEU A 284 5.04 -8.72 2.54
CA LEU A 284 5.66 -9.91 1.95
C LEU A 284 6.20 -9.63 0.53
N CYS A 285 5.38 -9.09 -0.35
CA CYS A 285 5.74 -8.88 -1.75
C CYS A 285 6.86 -7.85 -1.91
N ASN A 286 6.79 -6.72 -1.19
CA ASN A 286 7.82 -5.70 -1.24
C ASN A 286 9.14 -6.19 -0.64
N THR A 287 9.09 -6.86 0.52
CA THR A 287 10.30 -7.44 1.13
C THR A 287 10.96 -8.44 0.20
N PHE A 288 10.17 -9.35 -0.39
CA PHE A 288 10.68 -10.33 -1.34
C PHE A 288 11.29 -9.65 -2.58
N PHE A 289 10.61 -8.66 -3.15
CA PHE A 289 11.10 -7.89 -4.29
C PHE A 289 12.44 -7.21 -3.99
N GLU A 290 12.55 -6.53 -2.86
CA GLU A 290 13.80 -5.88 -2.43
C GLU A 290 14.94 -6.87 -2.26
N VAL A 291 14.67 -8.05 -1.72
CA VAL A 291 15.67 -9.11 -1.54
C VAL A 291 16.19 -9.60 -2.89
N ILE A 292 15.31 -9.79 -3.88
CA ILE A 292 15.71 -10.28 -5.21
C ILE A 292 16.20 -9.17 -6.15
N ARG A 293 15.98 -7.88 -5.84
CA ARG A 293 16.39 -6.76 -6.70
C ARG A 293 17.89 -6.77 -6.99
N HIS A 294 18.70 -7.18 -6.02
CA HIS A 294 20.15 -7.30 -6.17
C HIS A 294 20.60 -8.40 -7.15
N LEU A 295 19.69 -9.28 -7.59
CA LEU A 295 19.97 -10.32 -8.58
C LEU A 295 20.02 -9.76 -10.01
N GLY A 296 19.57 -8.52 -10.23
CA GLY A 296 19.62 -7.87 -11.55
C GLY A 296 18.79 -8.62 -12.61
N LEU A 297 17.63 -9.14 -12.21
CA LEU A 297 16.77 -9.94 -13.09
C LEU A 297 16.13 -9.05 -14.15
N ASN A 298 15.90 -9.63 -15.33
CA ASN A 298 15.14 -8.97 -16.39
C ASN A 298 13.64 -8.88 -16.01
N ASN A 299 12.94 -7.83 -16.47
CA ASN A 299 11.51 -7.61 -16.21
C ASN A 299 10.63 -8.82 -16.60
N LYS A 300 10.92 -9.51 -17.71
CA LYS A 300 10.20 -10.74 -18.10
C LYS A 300 10.43 -11.90 -17.14
N VAL A 301 11.58 -11.96 -16.50
CA VAL A 301 11.83 -12.92 -15.42
C VAL A 301 11.05 -12.53 -14.17
N ILE A 302 11.01 -11.24 -13.81
CA ILE A 302 10.23 -10.74 -12.67
C ILE A 302 8.73 -11.06 -12.81
N GLU A 303 8.17 -10.93 -14.02
CA GLU A 303 6.80 -11.36 -14.33
C GLU A 303 6.55 -12.84 -13.96
N VAL A 304 7.47 -13.74 -14.33
CA VAL A 304 7.36 -15.18 -14.00
C VAL A 304 7.54 -15.43 -12.50
N VAL A 305 8.52 -14.77 -11.88
CA VAL A 305 8.80 -14.84 -10.44
C VAL A 305 7.54 -14.51 -9.64
N PHE A 306 6.90 -13.37 -9.92
CA PHE A 306 5.70 -12.96 -9.21
C PHE A 306 4.46 -13.75 -9.59
N LYS A 307 4.37 -14.27 -10.81
CA LYS A 307 3.31 -15.20 -11.20
C LYS A 307 3.36 -16.47 -10.35
N VAL A 308 4.52 -17.11 -10.24
CA VAL A 308 4.68 -18.32 -9.42
C VAL A 308 4.49 -17.98 -7.93
N LEU A 309 4.92 -16.80 -7.47
CA LEU A 309 4.72 -16.35 -6.10
C LEU A 309 3.23 -16.23 -5.77
N GLN A 310 2.46 -15.67 -6.70
CA GLN A 310 1.00 -15.56 -6.59
C GLN A 310 0.34 -16.94 -6.48
N GLU A 311 0.75 -17.88 -7.32
CA GLU A 311 0.16 -19.22 -7.39
C GLU A 311 0.54 -20.11 -6.20
N ARG A 312 1.72 -19.90 -5.60
CA ARG A 312 2.30 -20.84 -4.61
C ARG A 312 2.36 -20.35 -3.19
N ILE A 313 2.56 -19.06 -2.98
CA ILE A 313 2.68 -18.49 -1.64
C ILE A 313 1.44 -17.65 -1.33
N LEU A 314 1.11 -16.69 -2.18
CA LEU A 314 0.00 -15.76 -1.91
C LEU A 314 -1.36 -16.46 -1.91
N ALA A 315 -1.54 -17.48 -2.78
CA ALA A 315 -2.76 -18.29 -2.79
C ALA A 315 -3.01 -19.09 -1.50
N GLN A 316 -1.96 -19.33 -0.69
CA GLN A 316 -2.04 -20.11 0.55
C GLN A 316 -1.95 -19.24 1.81
N LEU A 317 -1.87 -17.91 1.64
CA LEU A 317 -1.64 -16.97 2.74
C LEU A 317 -2.79 -16.94 3.77
N GLU A 318 -3.99 -17.36 3.36
CA GLU A 318 -5.14 -17.58 4.24
C GLU A 318 -4.82 -18.56 5.39
N ILE A 319 -4.05 -19.62 5.12
CA ILE A 319 -3.64 -20.61 6.13
C ILE A 319 -2.81 -19.93 7.23
N ALA A 320 -1.89 -19.05 6.83
CA ALA A 320 -1.09 -18.28 7.76
C ALA A 320 -1.96 -17.31 8.58
N TYR A 321 -2.94 -16.66 7.95
CA TYR A 321 -3.83 -15.72 8.64
C TYR A 321 -4.72 -16.40 9.68
N GLN A 322 -5.21 -17.61 9.39
CA GLN A 322 -5.96 -18.40 10.37
C GLN A 322 -5.12 -18.73 11.60
N GLU A 323 -3.87 -19.17 11.42
CA GLU A 323 -2.98 -19.49 12.54
C GLU A 323 -2.57 -18.23 13.33
N LEU A 324 -2.25 -17.14 12.64
CA LEU A 324 -1.92 -15.86 13.29
C LEU A 324 -3.10 -15.32 14.10
N ASN A 325 -4.32 -15.36 13.54
CA ASN A 325 -5.52 -14.95 14.25
C ASN A 325 -5.77 -15.82 15.48
N LYS A 326 -5.58 -17.13 15.38
CA LYS A 326 -5.70 -18.05 16.52
C LYS A 326 -4.71 -17.70 17.64
N LEU A 327 -3.43 -17.47 17.32
CA LEU A 327 -2.43 -17.05 18.31
C LEU A 327 -2.79 -15.72 18.99
N LEU A 328 -3.35 -14.77 18.25
CA LEU A 328 -3.82 -13.49 18.78
C LEU A 328 -5.04 -13.67 19.68
N VAL A 329 -6.00 -14.52 19.29
CA VAL A 329 -7.19 -14.86 20.10
C VAL A 329 -6.79 -15.56 21.40
N ASP A 330 -5.88 -16.54 21.34
CA ASP A 330 -5.36 -17.25 22.51
C ASP A 330 -4.62 -16.32 23.49
N ALA A 331 -4.10 -15.19 22.98
CA ALA A 331 -3.50 -14.11 23.76
C ALA A 331 -4.52 -13.07 24.26
N ASP A 332 -5.82 -13.33 24.15
CA ASP A 332 -6.95 -12.46 24.52
C ASP A 332 -7.04 -11.17 23.69
N ILE A 333 -6.58 -11.22 22.43
CA ILE A 333 -6.65 -10.10 21.49
C ILE A 333 -7.91 -10.18 20.65
N LEU A 334 -8.92 -9.41 21.05
CA LEU A 334 -10.23 -9.34 20.40
C LEU A 334 -10.81 -10.74 20.09
N PRO A 335 -10.98 -11.62 21.11
CA PRO A 335 -11.46 -12.98 20.89
C PRO A 335 -12.90 -13.04 20.36
N GLY A 336 -13.74 -12.08 20.73
CA GLY A 336 -15.12 -11.95 20.26
C GLY A 336 -15.31 -11.06 19.03
N LEU A 337 -14.26 -10.82 18.24
CA LEU A 337 -14.34 -9.97 17.06
C LEU A 337 -15.28 -10.58 16.01
N ASP A 338 -16.40 -9.91 15.75
CA ASP A 338 -17.25 -10.17 14.60
C ASP A 338 -16.93 -9.15 13.50
N VAL A 339 -16.19 -9.60 12.49
CA VAL A 339 -15.74 -8.78 11.35
C VAL A 339 -16.93 -8.27 10.53
N ASN A 340 -17.99 -9.08 10.37
CA ASN A 340 -19.17 -8.70 9.61
C ASN A 340 -19.96 -7.62 10.33
N HIS A 341 -20.15 -7.77 11.63
CA HIS A 341 -20.76 -6.73 12.46
C HIS A 341 -19.91 -5.45 12.48
N TYR A 342 -18.57 -5.58 12.55
CA TYR A 342 -17.67 -4.44 12.47
C TYR A 342 -17.81 -3.67 11.15
N LEU A 343 -17.75 -4.37 10.01
CA LEU A 343 -17.90 -3.78 8.68
C LEU A 343 -19.29 -3.16 8.49
N ALA A 344 -20.35 -3.82 8.96
CA ALA A 344 -21.70 -3.27 8.95
C ALA A 344 -21.83 -2.01 9.82
N SER A 345 -21.20 -2.00 11.00
CA SER A 345 -21.20 -0.82 11.89
C SER A 345 -20.40 0.35 11.33
N GLN A 346 -19.34 0.09 10.56
CA GLN A 346 -18.63 1.13 9.81
C GLN A 346 -19.49 1.70 8.69
N ALA A 347 -20.22 0.85 7.95
CA ALA A 347 -21.14 1.29 6.90
C ALA A 347 -22.35 2.09 7.45
N GLN A 348 -22.74 1.84 8.71
CA GLN A 348 -23.90 2.46 9.37
C GLN A 348 -23.58 3.72 10.20
N GLN A 349 -22.31 4.17 10.31
CA GLN A 349 -22.01 5.41 11.04
C GLN A 349 -22.74 6.60 10.41
N PRO A 350 -23.67 7.27 11.13
CA PRO A 350 -24.48 8.33 10.56
C PRO A 350 -23.61 9.55 10.22
N ARG A 351 -23.74 10.02 8.97
CA ARG A 351 -23.26 11.33 8.53
C ARG A 351 -23.74 12.36 9.55
N SER A 352 -22.81 13.06 10.21
CA SER A 352 -23.12 14.07 11.20
C SER A 352 -24.14 15.07 10.64
N PRO A 353 -25.21 15.43 11.38
CA PRO A 353 -26.17 16.41 10.90
C PRO A 353 -25.46 17.74 10.67
N ARG A 354 -25.73 18.35 9.52
CA ARG A 354 -25.26 19.69 9.15
C ARG A 354 -25.67 20.67 10.27
N PRO A 355 -24.75 21.45 10.87
CA PRO A 355 -25.17 22.56 11.70
C PRO A 355 -25.92 23.59 10.85
N PRO A 356 -26.90 24.31 11.44
CA PRO A 356 -27.83 25.19 10.73
C PRO A 356 -27.16 26.33 9.98
#